data_AF-A0A8T6Y806-F1
#
_entry.id   AF-A0A8T6Y806-F1
#
_cell.length_a   1.000
_cell.length_b   1.000
_cell.length_c   1.000
_cell.angle_alpha   90.00
_cell.angle_beta   90.00
_cell.angle_gamma   90.00
#
_symmetry.space_group_name_H-M   'P 1'
#
loop_
_entity.id
_entity.type
_entity.pdbx_description
1 polymer ?
#
loop_
_entity_poly.entity_id
_entity_poly.type
_entity_poly.pdbx_seq_one_letter_code
_entity_poly.pdbx_strand_id
1 'polypeptide(L)' 'MVLSPTKRYLIELFHKHKLTYEQVGKYSGIPAERIKAIKKGETPTDEETTRLKQLSFSLSELLQKDTGETMD' A
#
# COMPACT_ATOMS: atom_id res chain seq x y z
N MET A 1 -0.29 14.53 15.53
CA MET A 1 -0.02 14.68 14.08
C MET A 1 -0.92 13.72 13.33
N VAL A 2 -1.81 14.21 12.46
CA VAL A 2 -2.63 13.38 11.59
C VAL A 2 -1.72 12.84 10.48
N LEU A 3 -1.54 11.52 10.40
CA LEU A 3 -0.83 10.88 9.29
C LEU A 3 -1.67 11.06 8.02
N SER A 4 -1.06 11.51 6.92
CA SER A 4 -1.74 11.57 5.63
C SER A 4 -2.21 10.16 5.23
N PRO A 5 -3.38 10.04 4.58
CA PRO A 5 -3.95 8.74 4.20
C PRO A 5 -2.97 7.89 3.39
N THR A 6 -2.18 8.50 2.52
CA THR A 6 -1.15 7.81 1.72
C THR A 6 -0.04 7.18 2.56
N LYS A 7 0.39 7.84 3.65
CA LYS A 7 1.35 7.25 4.59
C LYS A 7 0.76 6.02 5.27
N ARG A 8 -0.54 6.02 5.57
CA ARG A 8 -1.21 4.86 6.18
C ARG A 8 -1.23 3.66 5.24
N TYR A 9 -1.52 3.86 3.95
CA TYR A 9 -1.45 2.79 2.95
C TYR A 9 -0.04 2.22 2.82
N LEU A 10 0.99 3.07 2.75
CA LEU A 10 2.37 2.59 2.69
C LEU A 10 2.78 1.82 3.95
N ILE A 11 2.36 2.26 5.13
CA ILE A 11 2.60 1.53 6.38
C ILE A 11 1.94 0.15 6.32
N GLU A 12 0.70 0.05 5.86
CA GLU A 12 0.01 -1.22 5.71
C GLU A 12 0.76 -2.16 4.73
N LEU A 13 1.11 -1.66 3.55
CA LEU A 13 1.84 -2.42 2.52
C LEU A 13 3.19 -2.95 3.03
N PHE A 14 3.96 -2.14 3.77
CA PHE A 14 5.29 -2.54 4.25
C PHE A 14 5.25 -3.34 5.55
N HIS A 15 4.37 -2.99 6.50
CA HIS A 15 4.40 -3.58 7.84
C HIS A 15 3.44 -4.75 7.99
N LYS A 16 2.26 -4.70 7.36
CA LYS A 16 1.25 -5.76 7.40
C LYS A 16 1.49 -6.78 6.30
N HIS A 17 1.64 -6.32 5.05
CA HIS A 17 1.83 -7.19 3.89
C HIS A 17 3.30 -7.55 3.61
N LYS A 18 4.25 -6.98 4.37
CA LYS A 18 5.70 -7.26 4.26
C LYS A 18 6.28 -7.07 2.85
N LEU A 19 5.67 -6.19 2.05
CA LEU A 19 6.15 -5.93 0.70
C LEU A 19 7.46 -5.14 0.71
N THR A 20 8.29 -5.32 -0.32
CA THR A 20 9.42 -4.43 -0.58
C THR A 20 9.00 -3.22 -1.40
N TYR A 21 9.83 -2.16 -1.46
CA TYR A 21 9.57 -1.01 -2.34
C TYR A 21 9.43 -1.42 -3.81
N GLU A 22 10.21 -2.42 -4.25
CA GLU A 22 10.14 -2.95 -5.62
C GLU A 22 8.83 -3.67 -5.87
N GLN A 23 8.33 -4.46 -4.92
CA GLN A 23 7.04 -5.13 -5.05
C GLN A 23 5.88 -4.13 -5.05
N VAL A 24 5.87 -3.17 -4.13
CA VAL A 24 4.85 -2.10 -4.14
C VAL A 24 4.89 -1.37 -5.48
N GLY A 25 6.09 -1.09 -6.01
CA GLY A 25 6.21 -0.41 -7.29
C GLY A 25 5.72 -1.23 -8.47
N LYS A 26 6.06 -2.51 -8.50
CA LYS A 26 5.57 -3.46 -9.51
C LYS A 26 4.05 -3.57 -9.50
N TYR A 27 3.41 -3.67 -8.33
CA TYR A 27 1.96 -3.87 -8.24
C TYR A 27 1.14 -2.58 -8.38
N SER A 28 1.68 -1.44 -7.95
CA SER A 28 0.99 -0.14 -8.09
C SER A 28 1.30 0.55 -9.42
N GLY A 29 2.30 0.11 -10.18
CA GLY A 29 2.79 0.80 -11.36
C GLY A 29 3.47 2.14 -11.04
N ILE A 30 3.95 2.33 -9.81
CA ILE A 30 4.69 3.51 -9.36
C ILE A 30 6.16 3.12 -9.18
N PRO A 31 7.14 3.88 -9.69
CA PRO A 31 8.54 3.52 -9.50
C PRO A 31 8.93 3.46 -8.02
N ALA A 32 9.77 2.49 -7.66
CA ALA A 32 10.18 2.27 -6.26
C ALA A 32 10.86 3.50 -5.63
N GLU A 33 11.62 4.26 -6.40
CA GLU A 33 12.23 5.52 -5.96
C GLU A 33 11.17 6.56 -5.57
N ARG A 34 10.10 6.64 -6.35
CA ARG A 34 8.99 7.55 -6.08
C ARG A 34 8.22 7.14 -4.83
N ILE A 35 8.02 5.84 -4.61
CA ILE A 35 7.44 5.32 -3.36
C ILE A 35 8.31 5.69 -2.14
N LYS A 36 9.64 5.62 -2.27
CA LYS A 36 10.57 6.06 -1.21
C LYS A 36 10.43 7.55 -0.92
N ALA A 37 10.28 8.38 -1.95
CA ALA A 37 10.10 9.83 -1.80
C ALA A 37 8.79 10.17 -1.08
N ILE A 38 7.67 9.55 -1.48
CA ILE A 38 6.37 9.70 -0.81
C ILE A 38 6.46 9.27 0.66
N LYS A 39 7.12 8.14 0.94
CA LYS A 39 7.32 7.67 2.33
C LYS A 39 8.12 8.68 3.16
N LYS A 40 9.15 9.31 2.57
CA LYS A 40 9.96 10.36 3.22
C LYS A 40 9.21 11.67 3.45
N GLY A 41 8.04 11.85 2.84
CA GLY A 41 7.16 13.00 3.06
C GLY A 41 6.91 13.87 1.84
N GLU A 42 7.37 13.45 0.67
CA GLU A 42 7.00 14.11 -0.58
C GLU A 42 5.50 13.96 -0.87
N THR A 43 4.90 15.01 -1.44
CA THR A 43 3.47 15.00 -1.76
C THR A 43 3.21 14.11 -2.97
N PRO A 44 2.43 13.03 -2.81
CA PRO A 44 2.00 12.21 -3.93
C PRO A 44 0.96 12.97 -4.77
N THR A 45 0.90 12.65 -6.06
CA THR A 45 -0.21 13.04 -6.92
C THR A 45 -1.49 12.28 -6.56
N ASP A 46 -2.63 12.76 -7.04
CA ASP A 46 -3.93 12.08 -6.88
C ASP A 46 -3.93 10.67 -7.47
N GLU A 47 -3.24 10.48 -8.61
CA GLU A 47 -3.10 9.18 -9.26
C GLU A 47 -2.29 8.21 -8.37
N GLU A 48 -1.14 8.65 -7.85
CA GLU A 48 -0.31 7.84 -6.96
C GLU A 48 -1.05 7.46 -5.68
N THR A 49 -1.80 8.40 -5.11
CA THR A 49 -2.62 8.16 -3.94
C THR A 49 -3.71 7.12 -4.22
N THR A 50 -4.36 7.21 -5.38
CA THR A 50 -5.39 6.26 -5.80
C THR A 50 -4.83 4.86 -6.00
N ARG A 51 -3.70 4.73 -6.70
CA ARG A 51 -3.03 3.44 -6.96
C ARG A 51 -2.56 2.77 -5.67
N LEU A 52 -1.97 3.53 -4.74
CA LEU A 52 -1.54 3.00 -3.43
C LEU A 52 -2.73 2.58 -2.56
N LYS A 53 -3.82 3.36 -2.58
CA LYS A 53 -5.07 3.01 -1.89
C LYS A 53 -5.65 1.70 -2.42
N GLN A 54 -5.77 1.56 -3.74
CA GLN A 54 -6.30 0.36 -4.38
C GLN A 54 -5.46 -0.87 -4.03
N LEU A 55 -4.13 -0.76 -4.11
CA LEU A 55 -3.24 -1.88 -3.76
C LEU A 55 -3.38 -2.29 -2.29
N SER A 56 -3.42 -1.33 -1.36
CA SER A 56 -3.62 -1.59 0.07
C SER A 56 -4.95 -2.30 0.33
N PHE A 57 -6.01 -1.85 -0.33
CA PHE A 57 -7.34 -2.42 -0.17
C PHE A 57 -7.41 -3.85 -0.73
N SER A 58 -6.95 -4.08 -1.97
CA SER A 58 -6.97 -5.41 -2.59
C SER A 58 -6.18 -6.44 -1.78
N LEU A 59 -5.03 -6.06 -1.22
CA LEU A 59 -4.24 -6.99 -0.39
C LEU A 59 -4.89 -7.25 0.98
N SER A 60 -5.55 -6.24 1.56
CA SER A 60 -6.31 -6.42 2.80
C SER A 60 -7.56 -7.30 2.61
N GLU A 61 -8.24 -7.21 1.45
CA GLU A 61 -9.35 -8.10 1.11
C GLU A 61 -8.88 -9.55 0.87
N LEU A 62 -7.77 -9.74 0.17
CA LEU A 62 -7.18 -11.07 -0.03
C LEU A 62 -6.83 -11.75 1.29
N LEU A 63 -6.22 -11.02 2.23
CA LEU A 63 -5.93 -11.54 3.57
C LEU A 63 -7.18 -11.91 4.36
N GLN A 64 -8.27 -11.15 4.21
CA GLN A 64 -9.55 -11.46 4.86
C GLN A 64 -10.20 -12.73 4.30
N LYS A 65 -10.07 -12.97 2.99
CA LYS A 65 -10.54 -14.23 2.38
C LYS A 65 -9.67 -15.41 2.77
N ASP A 66 -8.35 -15.25 2.79
CA ASP A 66 -7.40 -16.31 3.17
C ASP A 66 -7.54 -16.73 4.65
N THR A 67 -7.98 -15.82 5.52
CA THR A 67 -8.29 -16.11 6.94
C THR A 67 -9.78 -16.44 7.19
N GLY A 68 -10.61 -16.46 6.14
CA GLY A 68 -12.07 -16.46 6.23
C GLY A 68 -12.79 -17.70 5.71
N GLU A 69 -12.08 -18.79 5.38
CA GLU A 69 -12.71 -20.07 5.02
C GLU A 69 -12.22 -21.22 5.92
N THR A 70 -12.68 -21.19 7.17
CA THR A 70 -13.15 -22.39 7.85
C THR A 70 -14.52 -22.03 8.43
N MET A 71 -15.53 -21.91 7.54
CA MET A 71 -16.92 -21.94 7.96
C MET A 71 -17.32 -23.42 8.06
N ASP A 72 -17.27 -23.94 9.29
CA ASP A 72 -18.05 -25.11 9.73
C ASP A 72 -19.41 -24.62 10.24
#